data_AF-A0AAN7Z8C3-F1
#
_entry.id   AF-A0AAN7Z8C3-F1
#
_cell.length_a   1.000
_cell.length_b   1.000
_cell.length_c   1.000
_cell.angle_alpha   90.00
_cell.angle_beta   90.00
_cell.angle_gamma   90.00
#
_symmetry.space_group_name_H-M   'P 1'
#
loop_
_entity.id
_entity.type
_entity.pdbx_description
1 polymer ?
#
loop_
_entity_poly.entity_id
_entity_poly.type
_entity_poly.pdbx_seq_one_letter_code
_entity_poly.pdbx_strand_id
1 'polypeptide(L)'
;MVPSSHLLSYIGCISSLCLPTAVFGLVIQPEGKLVESRQGLFQTRIVDTGSIFSQENNGVWQLIDATGDGILDLAYIKTKNTDTHSVEVHIASSSGFKTRIFGAGTTFAEENDGTWLLVPSKNSALPDLAFIKTSNTPSGRVEVHIASGASRYKSRIQQTATVFGNEDNGFWSLYDYDRDGVLDLVYIKTRNTSSGKVEVHVASGASTYSRFIRQTVASFPVDGNNGFWSLAPYTFPIEADLVYIKNAATGTGQVEVYVLSKSSNFQTVIFQGASLYAQEANGVWSMIDYNRDGELDLAYIKYQNAVTGTTEVHVAAG
;
A
#
# COMPACT_ATOMS: atom_id res chain seq x y z
N MET A 1 26.39 8.87 32.63
CA MET A 1 26.14 9.93 31.63
C MET A 1 25.52 9.24 30.43
N VAL A 2 24.21 9.37 30.29
CA VAL A 2 23.39 8.64 29.31
C VAL A 2 23.46 9.38 27.96
N PRO A 3 23.64 8.68 26.83
CA PRO A 3 23.69 9.31 25.52
C PRO A 3 22.28 9.56 24.98
N SER A 4 22.09 10.73 24.36
CA SER A 4 20.86 11.14 23.69
C SER A 4 20.68 10.36 22.39
N SER A 5 19.72 9.44 22.39
CA SER A 5 19.19 8.77 21.19
C SER A 5 18.01 9.57 20.67
N HIS A 6 18.18 10.25 19.53
CA HIS A 6 17.06 10.78 18.75
C HIS A 6 16.29 9.60 18.12
N LEU A 7 15.15 9.25 18.72
CA LEU A 7 14.11 8.42 18.09
C LEU A 7 13.40 9.28 17.04
N LEU A 8 13.65 9.01 15.76
CA LEU A 8 12.74 9.39 14.68
C LEU A 8 11.80 8.20 14.48
N SER A 9 10.61 8.28 15.05
CA SER A 9 9.49 7.40 14.69
C SER A 9 9.15 7.68 13.23
N TYR A 10 9.29 6.68 12.36
CA TYR A 10 8.97 6.77 10.93
C TYR A 10 7.46 6.75 10.74
N ILE A 11 6.86 7.87 11.11
CA ILE A 11 5.53 8.32 10.73
C ILE A 11 5.61 8.64 9.24
N GLY A 12 4.64 8.19 8.44
CA GLY A 12 4.41 8.82 7.13
C GLY A 12 4.33 10.32 7.37
N CYS A 13 5.28 11.08 6.80
CA CYS A 13 5.56 12.47 7.12
C CYS A 13 4.31 13.31 7.44
N ILE A 14 4.03 13.51 8.73
CA ILE A 14 3.28 14.67 9.21
C ILE A 14 4.31 15.56 9.88
N SER A 15 4.73 16.61 9.19
CA SER A 15 5.46 17.70 9.83
C SER A 15 4.51 18.45 10.76
N SER A 16 4.80 18.41 12.06
CA SER A 16 4.14 19.22 13.08
C SER A 16 4.31 20.72 12.79
N LEU A 17 3.21 21.39 12.43
CA LEU A 17 2.82 22.74 12.89
C LEU A 17 1.65 23.24 12.02
N CYS A 18 0.45 22.78 12.34
CA CYS A 18 -0.75 23.59 12.13
C CYS A 18 -1.75 23.15 13.20
N LEU A 19 -2.08 24.04 14.13
CA LEU A 19 -3.25 23.88 14.99
C LEU A 19 -4.47 24.12 14.10
N PRO A 20 -5.35 23.14 13.82
CA PRO A 20 -6.72 23.48 13.52
C PRO A 20 -7.38 23.82 14.86
N THR A 21 -8.04 24.97 14.89
CA THR A 21 -8.94 25.34 15.98
C THR A 21 -9.97 24.22 16.16
N ALA A 22 -9.77 23.37 17.16
CA ALA A 22 -10.76 22.40 17.56
C ALA A 22 -11.94 23.17 18.16
N VAL A 23 -13.06 23.23 17.45
CA VAL A 23 -14.35 23.47 18.09
C VAL A 23 -14.67 22.18 18.85
N PHE A 24 -14.16 22.09 20.08
CA PHE A 24 -14.51 21.04 21.02
C PHE A 24 -15.99 21.17 21.40
N GLY A 25 -16.84 20.33 20.82
CA GLY A 25 -18.01 19.82 21.51
C GLY A 25 -17.57 18.66 22.39
N LEU A 26 -17.26 18.95 23.65
CA LEU A 26 -16.88 17.94 24.64
C LEU A 26 -18.11 17.10 24.99
N VAL A 27 -18.16 15.83 24.56
CA VAL A 27 -19.07 14.84 25.14
C VAL A 27 -18.28 13.58 25.46
N ILE A 28 -18.05 13.38 26.75
CA ILE A 28 -17.68 12.07 27.32
C ILE A 28 -18.92 11.18 27.16
N GLN A 29 -18.87 10.13 26.33
CA GLN A 29 -19.89 9.08 26.36
C GLN A 29 -19.29 7.74 26.81
N PRO A 30 -19.94 7.05 27.76
CA PRO A 30 -19.48 5.77 28.28
C PRO A 30 -19.71 4.65 27.26
N GLU A 31 -19.02 3.54 27.50
CA GLU A 31 -18.99 2.29 26.73
C GLU A 31 -20.32 1.93 26.01
N GLY A 32 -20.19 1.57 24.72
CA GLY A 32 -21.21 0.77 24.04
C GLY A 32 -22.19 1.51 23.12
N LYS A 33 -21.77 2.56 22.40
CA LYS A 33 -22.54 3.08 21.25
C LYS A 33 -21.74 3.10 19.95
N LEU A 34 -22.42 2.56 18.94
CA LEU A 34 -22.02 2.39 17.55
C LEU A 34 -21.38 3.65 16.99
N VAL A 35 -20.22 3.47 16.35
CA VAL A 35 -19.59 4.41 15.43
C VAL A 35 -20.69 5.11 14.62
N GLU A 36 -20.79 6.44 14.70
CA GLU A 36 -21.62 7.19 13.77
C GLU A 36 -21.23 6.73 12.37
N SER A 37 -22.18 6.11 11.68
CA SER A 37 -21.91 5.43 10.43
C SER A 37 -21.30 6.46 9.47
N ARG A 38 -20.04 6.28 9.08
CA ARG A 38 -19.38 6.99 7.98
C ARG A 38 -20.07 6.63 6.65
N GLN A 39 -21.35 6.95 6.52
CA GLN A 39 -22.16 6.70 5.33
C GLN A 39 -21.81 7.79 4.31
N GLY A 40 -21.46 7.38 3.09
CA GLY A 40 -21.17 8.31 2.00
C GLY A 40 -19.69 8.58 1.71
N LEU A 41 -18.74 7.84 2.31
CA LEU A 41 -17.34 7.90 1.88
C LEU A 41 -17.19 7.41 0.44
N PHE A 42 -16.17 7.91 -0.23
CA PHE A 42 -15.81 7.56 -1.61
C PHE A 42 -16.92 7.90 -2.63
N GLN A 43 -17.71 8.93 -2.34
CA GLN A 43 -18.77 9.42 -3.24
C GLN A 43 -18.40 10.73 -3.96
N THR A 44 -17.35 11.41 -3.49
CA THR A 44 -16.87 12.67 -4.07
C THR A 44 -15.56 12.44 -4.79
N ARG A 45 -15.54 12.59 -6.11
CA ARG A 45 -14.30 12.51 -6.88
C ARG A 45 -13.47 13.78 -6.70
N ILE A 46 -12.22 13.62 -6.25
CA ILE A 46 -11.27 14.73 -6.04
C ILE A 46 -10.14 14.74 -7.07
N VAL A 47 -9.90 13.61 -7.75
CA VAL A 47 -8.96 13.51 -8.88
C VAL A 47 -9.60 12.73 -10.02
N ASP A 48 -9.42 13.23 -11.24
CA ASP A 48 -9.78 12.58 -12.49
C ASP A 48 -8.87 13.05 -13.63
N THR A 49 -7.78 12.35 -13.88
CA THR A 49 -6.83 12.81 -14.90
C THR A 49 -6.06 11.67 -15.54
N GLY A 50 -5.85 11.75 -16.86
CA GLY A 50 -4.80 10.99 -17.53
C GLY A 50 -3.41 11.45 -17.08
N SER A 51 -2.41 10.59 -17.20
CA SER A 51 -1.01 10.92 -16.91
C SER A 51 -0.20 11.10 -18.20
N ILE A 52 1.10 11.36 -18.06
CA ILE A 52 2.10 11.34 -19.12
C ILE A 52 2.42 9.93 -19.63
N PHE A 53 2.03 8.89 -18.88
CA PHE A 53 2.39 7.52 -19.23
C PHE A 53 1.37 6.87 -20.15
N SER A 54 1.86 6.12 -21.13
CA SER A 54 1.05 5.17 -21.88
C SER A 54 0.40 4.14 -20.95
N GLN A 55 -0.69 3.55 -21.45
CA GLN A 55 -1.32 2.39 -20.85
C GLN A 55 -0.38 1.19 -20.95
N GLU A 56 0.09 0.70 -19.80
CA GLU A 56 1.06 -0.39 -19.71
C GLU A 56 0.67 -1.37 -18.60
N ASN A 57 0.73 -2.67 -18.90
CA ASN A 57 0.38 -3.77 -17.98
C ASN A 57 1.56 -4.71 -17.70
N ASN A 58 2.79 -4.24 -17.96
CA ASN A 58 4.03 -4.96 -17.77
C ASN A 58 4.80 -4.52 -16.51
N GLY A 59 4.09 -4.01 -15.52
CA GLY A 59 4.67 -3.50 -14.30
C GLY A 59 3.63 -3.29 -13.21
N VAL A 60 4.06 -2.60 -12.15
CA VAL A 60 3.25 -2.25 -10.99
C VAL A 60 3.09 -0.73 -10.95
N TRP A 61 1.86 -0.29 -10.69
CA TRP A 61 1.50 1.11 -10.53
C TRP A 61 1.27 1.43 -9.05
N GLN A 62 1.69 2.60 -8.60
CA GLN A 62 1.55 3.03 -7.21
C GLN A 62 1.48 4.56 -7.10
N LEU A 63 0.73 5.08 -6.14
CA LEU A 63 0.87 6.45 -5.67
C LEU A 63 1.79 6.47 -4.44
N ILE A 64 2.83 7.30 -4.47
CA ILE A 64 3.80 7.44 -3.39
C ILE A 64 4.43 8.83 -3.44
N ASP A 65 4.75 9.41 -2.29
CA ASP A 65 5.59 10.62 -2.23
C ASP A 65 7.01 10.22 -2.68
N ALA A 66 7.36 10.55 -3.91
CA ALA A 66 8.64 10.20 -4.52
C ALA A 66 9.65 11.35 -4.54
N THR A 67 9.24 12.51 -4.04
CA THR A 67 10.05 13.73 -4.00
C THR A 67 10.28 14.26 -2.58
N GLY A 68 9.65 13.65 -1.57
CA GLY A 68 9.74 14.05 -0.17
C GLY A 68 9.02 15.36 0.13
N ASP A 69 8.11 15.81 -0.75
CA ASP A 69 7.34 17.05 -0.59
C ASP A 69 5.99 16.81 0.13
N GLY A 70 5.73 15.56 0.51
CA GLY A 70 4.50 15.12 1.14
C GLY A 70 3.31 15.06 0.18
N ILE A 71 3.51 15.19 -1.14
CA ILE A 71 2.45 15.07 -2.15
C ILE A 71 2.71 13.79 -2.94
N LEU A 72 1.65 13.04 -3.23
CA LEU A 72 1.80 11.77 -3.93
C LEU A 72 2.07 11.97 -5.41
N ASP A 73 3.13 11.32 -5.87
CA ASP A 73 3.50 11.18 -7.28
C ASP A 73 2.95 9.86 -7.85
N LEU A 74 2.84 9.80 -9.18
CA LEU A 74 2.50 8.56 -9.88
C LEU A 74 3.76 7.79 -10.22
N ALA A 75 3.91 6.61 -9.62
CA ALA A 75 5.02 5.71 -9.86
C ALA A 75 4.62 4.52 -10.74
N TYR A 76 5.55 4.13 -11.62
CA TYR A 76 5.47 2.92 -12.41
C TYR A 76 6.76 2.12 -12.30
N ILE A 77 6.65 0.90 -11.80
CA ILE A 77 7.74 -0.08 -11.76
C ILE A 77 7.55 -1.01 -12.96
N LYS A 78 8.28 -0.77 -14.04
CA LYS A 78 8.24 -1.59 -15.25
C LYS A 78 9.09 -2.84 -15.05
N THR A 79 8.49 -4.01 -15.09
CA THR A 79 9.12 -5.28 -14.66
C THR A 79 9.54 -6.21 -15.78
N LYS A 80 8.95 -6.04 -16.97
CA LYS A 80 9.26 -6.83 -18.18
C LYS A 80 9.18 -5.97 -19.43
N ASN A 81 9.86 -6.38 -20.50
CA ASN A 81 9.93 -5.63 -21.76
C ASN A 81 10.43 -4.20 -21.53
N THR A 82 11.51 -4.06 -20.74
CA THR A 82 12.09 -2.75 -20.42
C THR A 82 13.15 -2.37 -21.44
N ASP A 83 13.42 -1.08 -21.56
CA ASP A 83 14.41 -0.57 -22.51
C ASP A 83 15.84 -0.85 -22.04
N THR A 84 16.01 -0.97 -20.72
CA THR A 84 17.30 -1.20 -20.06
C THR A 84 17.62 -2.68 -19.83
N HIS A 85 16.71 -3.61 -20.16
CA HIS A 85 16.81 -5.05 -19.82
C HIS A 85 16.97 -5.30 -18.31
N SER A 86 16.50 -4.36 -17.50
CA SER A 86 16.46 -4.39 -16.05
C SER A 86 15.11 -3.83 -15.59
N VAL A 87 14.66 -4.11 -14.37
CA VAL A 87 13.47 -3.43 -13.85
C VAL A 87 13.71 -1.93 -13.86
N GLU A 88 12.74 -1.16 -14.33
CA GLU A 88 12.82 0.30 -14.38
C GLU A 88 11.82 0.94 -13.43
N VAL A 89 12.22 2.03 -12.79
CA VAL A 89 11.32 2.88 -12.02
C VAL A 89 11.14 4.19 -12.77
N HIS A 90 9.88 4.59 -12.98
CA HIS A 90 9.50 5.85 -13.58
C HIS A 90 8.56 6.60 -12.63
N ILE A 91 8.75 7.91 -12.49
CA ILE A 91 7.93 8.77 -11.63
C ILE A 91 7.40 9.95 -12.44
N ALA A 92 6.10 10.22 -12.36
CA ALA A 92 5.47 11.44 -12.84
C ALA A 92 5.04 12.33 -11.68
N SER A 93 5.28 13.63 -11.81
CA SER A 93 5.05 14.61 -10.75
C SER A 93 3.58 14.70 -10.33
N SER A 94 3.36 15.01 -9.07
CA SER A 94 2.06 15.35 -8.48
C SER A 94 1.30 16.51 -9.16
N SER A 95 1.94 17.26 -10.06
CA SER A 95 1.32 18.30 -10.91
C SER A 95 0.48 17.68 -12.04
N GLY A 96 -0.60 17.00 -11.65
CA GLY A 96 -1.52 16.31 -12.55
C GLY A 96 -0.92 15.14 -13.31
N PHE A 97 0.23 14.62 -12.86
CA PHE A 97 0.95 13.48 -13.45
C PHE A 97 1.39 13.72 -14.90
N LYS A 98 1.60 14.98 -15.29
CA LYS A 98 1.89 15.38 -16.69
C LYS A 98 3.37 15.46 -17.03
N THR A 99 4.26 15.37 -16.05
CA THR A 99 5.70 15.48 -16.27
C THR A 99 6.40 14.29 -15.66
N ARG A 100 7.12 13.51 -16.48
CA ARG A 100 8.04 12.49 -15.96
C ARG A 100 9.24 13.19 -15.33
N ILE A 101 9.40 13.00 -14.02
CA ILE A 101 10.48 13.62 -13.21
C ILE A 101 11.60 12.64 -12.90
N PHE A 102 11.35 11.33 -13.05
CA PHE A 102 12.37 10.30 -12.89
C PHE A 102 12.14 9.14 -13.84
N GLY A 103 13.23 8.52 -14.30
CA GLY A 103 13.24 7.28 -15.08
C GLY A 103 14.63 6.65 -15.01
N ALA A 104 14.75 5.42 -14.54
CA ALA A 104 16.02 4.69 -14.54
C ALA A 104 15.81 3.17 -14.45
N GLY A 105 16.67 2.42 -15.16
CA GLY A 105 16.88 1.00 -14.91
C GLY A 105 17.58 0.77 -13.57
N THR A 106 17.32 -0.36 -12.96
CA THR A 106 17.73 -0.69 -11.58
C THR A 106 18.82 -1.78 -11.58
N THR A 107 19.23 -2.21 -10.39
CA THR A 107 20.11 -3.37 -10.21
C THR A 107 19.41 -4.73 -10.33
N PHE A 108 18.11 -4.75 -10.62
CA PHE A 108 17.32 -5.98 -10.77
C PHE A 108 17.16 -6.35 -12.23
N ALA A 109 17.37 -7.62 -12.55
CA ALA A 109 16.94 -8.17 -13.83
C ALA A 109 15.41 -8.14 -13.91
N GLU A 110 14.86 -8.24 -15.12
CA GLU A 110 13.41 -8.42 -15.30
C GLU A 110 12.97 -9.73 -14.60
N GLU A 111 12.14 -9.62 -13.57
CA GLU A 111 11.65 -10.74 -12.75
C GLU A 111 10.15 -10.58 -12.45
N ASN A 112 9.41 -11.69 -12.50
CA ASN A 112 7.95 -11.73 -12.34
C ASN A 112 7.48 -12.77 -11.30
N ASP A 113 8.39 -13.30 -10.48
CA ASP A 113 8.16 -14.35 -9.49
C ASP A 113 8.00 -13.79 -8.06
N GLY A 114 7.45 -12.58 -7.96
CA GLY A 114 7.23 -11.88 -6.69
C GLY A 114 6.43 -10.59 -6.81
N THR A 115 6.47 -9.79 -5.75
CA THR A 115 5.78 -8.49 -5.65
C THR A 115 6.78 -7.35 -5.64
N TRP A 116 6.55 -6.38 -6.53
CA TRP A 116 7.30 -5.13 -6.61
C TRP A 116 6.54 -4.00 -5.95
N LEU A 117 7.25 -3.14 -5.21
CA LEU A 117 6.68 -1.94 -4.60
C LEU A 117 7.77 -0.91 -4.31
N LEU A 118 7.39 0.35 -4.32
CA LEU A 118 8.21 1.43 -3.76
C LEU A 118 7.82 1.62 -2.29
N VAL A 119 8.83 1.86 -1.47
CA VAL A 119 8.66 2.12 -0.03
C VAL A 119 9.40 3.39 0.38
N PRO A 120 8.93 4.12 1.41
CA PRO A 120 9.62 5.30 1.90
C PRO A 120 11.09 5.00 2.22
N SER A 121 11.99 5.84 1.71
CA SER A 121 13.42 5.71 1.98
C SER A 121 13.77 6.40 3.31
N LYS A 122 14.69 5.81 4.07
CA LYS A 122 15.17 6.42 5.33
C LYS A 122 16.14 7.58 5.12
N ASN A 123 16.76 7.65 3.94
CA ASN A 123 17.90 8.50 3.66
C ASN A 123 17.85 9.19 2.28
N SER A 124 16.68 9.22 1.63
CA SER A 124 16.47 9.92 0.37
C SER A 124 15.03 10.38 0.21
N ALA A 125 14.84 11.41 -0.62
CA ALA A 125 13.54 11.79 -1.15
C ALA A 125 12.99 10.71 -2.10
N LEU A 126 13.86 10.10 -2.91
CA LEU A 126 13.45 9.02 -3.81
C LEU A 126 13.22 7.75 -2.97
N PRO A 127 12.08 7.06 -3.12
CA PRO A 127 11.77 5.86 -2.36
C PRO A 127 12.75 4.74 -2.67
N ASP A 128 12.86 3.77 -1.76
CA ASP A 128 13.59 2.53 -2.04
C ASP A 128 12.71 1.58 -2.86
N LEU A 129 13.34 0.79 -3.73
CA LEU A 129 12.66 -0.24 -4.53
C LEU A 129 12.76 -1.58 -3.82
N ALA A 130 11.62 -2.13 -3.42
CA ALA A 130 11.53 -3.43 -2.80
C ALA A 130 11.02 -4.48 -3.79
N PHE A 131 11.61 -5.67 -3.70
CA PHE A 131 11.16 -6.88 -4.36
C PHE A 131 10.99 -7.98 -3.32
N ILE A 132 9.75 -8.44 -3.15
CA ILE A 132 9.40 -9.58 -2.31
C ILE A 132 9.30 -10.77 -3.25
N LYS A 133 10.37 -11.54 -3.37
CA LYS A 133 10.43 -12.71 -4.25
C LYS A 133 9.75 -13.89 -3.57
N THR A 134 8.63 -14.35 -4.14
CA THR A 134 7.72 -15.29 -3.47
C THR A 134 7.84 -16.72 -3.96
N SER A 135 8.43 -16.91 -5.14
CA SER A 135 8.65 -18.22 -5.76
C SER A 135 10.00 -18.26 -6.47
N ASN A 136 10.44 -19.46 -6.87
CA ASN A 136 11.73 -19.70 -7.53
C ASN A 136 12.94 -19.11 -6.78
N THR A 137 12.88 -19.08 -5.44
CA THR A 137 13.97 -18.55 -4.63
C THR A 137 15.03 -19.63 -4.37
N PRO A 138 16.33 -19.30 -4.46
CA PRO A 138 17.40 -20.24 -4.14
C PRO A 138 17.34 -20.78 -2.70
N SER A 139 16.78 -19.99 -1.77
CA SER A 139 16.61 -20.37 -0.37
C SER A 139 15.42 -21.29 -0.08
N GLY A 140 14.50 -21.49 -1.04
CA GLY A 140 13.21 -22.16 -0.83
C GLY A 140 12.25 -21.40 0.11
N ARG A 141 12.57 -20.13 0.40
CA ARG A 141 11.83 -19.23 1.29
C ARG A 141 11.55 -17.92 0.58
N VAL A 142 10.51 -17.18 0.99
CA VAL A 142 10.33 -15.81 0.48
C VAL A 142 11.58 -14.99 0.80
N GLU A 143 12.04 -14.20 -0.16
CA GLU A 143 13.19 -13.32 0.00
C GLU A 143 12.79 -11.86 -0.19
N VAL A 144 13.29 -10.99 0.69
CA VAL A 144 13.13 -9.53 0.54
C VAL A 144 14.43 -8.95 0.03
N HIS A 145 14.35 -8.24 -1.09
CA HIS A 145 15.45 -7.51 -1.71
C HIS A 145 15.09 -6.03 -1.78
N ILE A 146 16.00 -5.14 -1.38
CA ILE A 146 15.78 -3.68 -1.41
C ILE A 146 16.95 -3.00 -2.12
N ALA A 147 16.66 -2.18 -3.14
CA ALA A 147 17.61 -1.28 -3.77
C ALA A 147 17.37 0.17 -3.32
N SER A 148 18.46 0.87 -3.00
CA SER A 148 18.36 2.20 -2.41
C SER A 148 17.98 3.28 -3.43
N GLY A 149 16.96 4.06 -3.10
CA GLY A 149 16.56 5.28 -3.81
C GLY A 149 17.66 6.33 -3.82
N ALA A 150 18.42 6.48 -2.71
CA ALA A 150 19.59 7.36 -2.61
C ALA A 150 20.66 7.04 -3.68
N SER A 151 20.82 5.75 -4.01
CA SER A 151 21.73 5.28 -5.07
C SER A 151 21.12 5.32 -6.47
N ARG A 152 19.90 5.84 -6.62
CA ARG A 152 19.07 5.72 -7.84
C ARG A 152 18.93 4.26 -8.28
N TYR A 153 18.68 3.39 -7.31
CA TYR A 153 18.50 1.95 -7.45
C TYR A 153 19.71 1.17 -8.00
N LYS A 154 20.93 1.72 -7.85
CA LYS A 154 22.17 1.07 -8.30
C LYS A 154 22.84 0.20 -7.25
N SER A 155 22.47 0.34 -5.97
CA SER A 155 22.99 -0.46 -4.87
C SER A 155 21.88 -1.18 -4.12
N ARG A 156 22.05 -2.50 -3.90
CA ARG A 156 21.19 -3.29 -3.02
C ARG A 156 21.62 -3.07 -1.57
N ILE A 157 20.66 -2.72 -0.71
CA ILE A 157 20.87 -2.45 0.72
C ILE A 157 20.31 -3.56 1.61
N GLN A 158 19.47 -4.45 1.07
CA GLN A 158 19.00 -5.63 1.77
C GLN A 158 18.75 -6.77 0.78
N GLN A 159 19.14 -7.98 1.15
CA GLN A 159 18.84 -9.23 0.45
C GLN A 159 18.81 -10.36 1.48
N THR A 160 17.62 -10.84 1.84
CA THR A 160 17.50 -11.82 2.93
C THR A 160 16.37 -12.81 2.67
N ALA A 161 16.60 -14.08 3.01
CA ALA A 161 15.52 -15.03 3.18
C ALA A 161 14.73 -14.70 4.46
N THR A 162 13.45 -15.03 4.45
CA THR A 162 12.50 -14.69 5.52
C THR A 162 12.03 -15.97 6.22
N VAL A 163 11.26 -15.82 7.30
CA VAL A 163 10.64 -16.95 7.99
C VAL A 163 9.58 -17.68 7.15
N PHE A 164 9.08 -17.07 6.07
CA PHE A 164 8.05 -17.65 5.22
C PHE A 164 8.62 -18.67 4.22
N GLY A 165 7.89 -19.77 4.01
CA GLY A 165 8.07 -20.59 2.81
C GLY A 165 7.57 -19.86 1.57
N ASN A 166 7.96 -20.31 0.37
CA ASN A 166 7.42 -19.74 -0.88
C ASN A 166 5.90 -19.87 -0.95
N GLU A 167 5.20 -18.75 -1.11
CA GLU A 167 3.73 -18.67 -1.18
C GLU A 167 3.29 -17.47 -2.04
N ASP A 168 2.40 -17.69 -3.02
CA ASP A 168 1.90 -16.70 -3.99
C ASP A 168 0.36 -16.53 -3.96
N ASN A 169 -0.30 -17.15 -2.99
CA ASN A 169 -1.75 -17.22 -2.83
C ASN A 169 -2.34 -16.07 -1.98
N GLY A 170 -1.71 -14.90 -2.01
CA GLY A 170 -2.12 -13.73 -1.22
C GLY A 170 -1.44 -12.44 -1.68
N PHE A 171 -1.47 -11.43 -0.81
CA PHE A 171 -0.90 -10.10 -1.03
C PHE A 171 0.32 -9.91 -0.13
N TRP A 172 1.43 -9.49 -0.73
CA TRP A 172 2.67 -9.18 -0.04
C TRP A 172 2.90 -7.67 -0.03
N SER A 173 3.33 -7.15 1.11
CA SER A 173 3.70 -5.74 1.24
C SER A 173 4.73 -5.54 2.35
N LEU A 174 5.24 -4.32 2.43
CA LEU A 174 6.08 -3.84 3.53
C LEU A 174 5.32 -2.74 4.27
N TYR A 175 5.19 -2.87 5.59
CA TYR A 175 4.43 -1.93 6.43
C TYR A 175 4.99 -1.95 7.86
N ASP A 176 5.15 -0.79 8.50
CA ASP A 176 5.57 -0.71 9.90
C ASP A 176 4.41 -1.10 10.83
N TYR A 177 4.27 -2.40 11.09
CA TYR A 177 3.10 -2.95 11.75
C TYR A 177 3.14 -2.71 13.25
N ASP A 178 4.30 -2.83 13.88
CA ASP A 178 4.47 -2.62 15.33
C ASP A 178 4.94 -1.21 15.73
N ARG A 179 5.12 -0.31 14.75
CA ARG A 179 5.48 1.11 14.91
C ARG A 179 6.89 1.30 15.49
N ASP A 180 7.80 0.37 15.20
CA ASP A 180 9.21 0.47 15.60
C ASP A 180 10.06 1.32 14.63
N GLY A 181 9.45 1.82 13.54
CA GLY A 181 10.10 2.61 12.51
C GLY A 181 10.87 1.77 11.49
N VAL A 182 10.70 0.45 11.49
CA VAL A 182 11.25 -0.50 10.51
C VAL A 182 10.08 -1.18 9.81
N LEU A 183 10.15 -1.26 8.48
CA LEU A 183 9.09 -1.93 7.73
C LEU A 183 9.11 -3.44 8.01
N ASP A 184 7.96 -3.98 8.39
CA ASP A 184 7.73 -5.40 8.56
C ASP A 184 7.25 -6.03 7.25
N LEU A 185 7.51 -7.33 7.08
CA LEU A 185 7.00 -8.09 5.95
C LEU A 185 5.59 -8.59 6.26
N VAL A 186 4.62 -8.07 5.52
CA VAL A 186 3.21 -8.40 5.66
C VAL A 186 2.79 -9.35 4.56
N TYR A 187 2.08 -10.41 4.95
CA TYR A 187 1.42 -11.35 4.05
C TYR A 187 -0.05 -11.51 4.43
N ILE A 188 -0.93 -11.13 3.51
CA ILE A 188 -2.37 -11.32 3.63
C ILE A 188 -2.74 -12.49 2.72
N LYS A 189 -2.92 -13.67 3.31
CA LYS A 189 -3.26 -14.91 2.61
C LYS A 189 -4.75 -14.94 2.33
N THR A 190 -5.12 -15.00 1.05
CA THR A 190 -6.51 -14.85 0.61
C THR A 190 -7.05 -16.07 -0.14
N ARG A 191 -6.17 -17.03 -0.46
CA ARG A 191 -6.53 -18.25 -1.19
C ARG A 191 -5.82 -19.45 -0.55
N ASN A 192 -6.40 -20.64 -0.69
CA ASN A 192 -5.88 -21.88 -0.10
C ASN A 192 -5.56 -21.74 1.41
N THR A 193 -6.39 -21.00 2.14
CA THR A 193 -6.26 -20.84 3.59
C THR A 193 -6.87 -22.05 4.28
N SER A 194 -6.23 -22.52 5.34
CA SER A 194 -6.72 -23.67 6.11
C SER A 194 -7.98 -23.35 6.91
N SER A 195 -8.17 -22.06 7.24
CA SER A 195 -9.32 -21.54 7.99
C SER A 195 -10.57 -21.27 7.14
N GLY A 196 -10.46 -21.28 5.81
CA GLY A 196 -11.52 -20.80 4.90
C GLY A 196 -11.78 -19.29 4.99
N LYS A 197 -10.95 -18.56 5.72
CA LYS A 197 -10.99 -17.10 5.91
C LYS A 197 -9.66 -16.49 5.50
N VAL A 198 -9.60 -15.17 5.41
CA VAL A 198 -8.34 -14.43 5.18
C VAL A 198 -7.43 -14.57 6.40
N GLU A 199 -6.14 -14.78 6.19
CA GLU A 199 -5.13 -14.91 7.24
C GLU A 199 -4.09 -13.80 7.10
N VAL A 200 -3.76 -13.11 8.20
CA VAL A 200 -2.76 -12.04 8.23
C VAL A 200 -1.53 -12.53 8.99
N HIS A 201 -0.38 -12.48 8.33
CA HIS A 201 0.91 -12.85 8.87
C HIS A 201 1.88 -11.68 8.75
N VAL A 202 2.65 -11.41 9.80
CA VAL A 202 3.63 -10.33 9.81
C VAL A 202 4.94 -10.84 10.40
N ALA A 203 6.03 -10.66 9.68
CA ALA A 203 7.39 -10.95 10.14
C ALA A 203 8.17 -9.65 10.40
N SER A 204 8.85 -9.58 11.54
CA SER A 204 9.45 -8.33 12.03
C SER A 204 10.63 -7.87 11.18
N GLY A 205 10.58 -6.63 10.71
CA GLY A 205 11.66 -5.94 10.01
C GLY A 205 12.91 -5.80 10.88
N ALA A 206 12.76 -5.45 12.15
CA ALA A 206 13.88 -5.38 13.11
C ALA A 206 14.58 -6.73 13.32
N SER A 207 13.90 -7.85 13.08
CA SER A 207 14.51 -9.19 13.08
C SER A 207 15.11 -9.60 11.74
N THR A 208 15.13 -8.71 10.76
CA THR A 208 15.47 -9.04 9.36
C THR A 208 14.53 -10.11 8.81
N TYR A 209 13.24 -10.02 9.15
CA TYR A 209 12.14 -10.92 8.76
C TYR A 209 12.31 -12.39 9.21
N SER A 210 13.11 -12.64 10.25
CA SER A 210 13.39 -14.00 10.74
C SER A 210 12.39 -14.52 11.78
N ARG A 211 11.55 -13.64 12.36
CA ARG A 211 10.49 -14.04 13.32
C ARG A 211 9.13 -13.45 12.94
N PHE A 212 8.09 -14.24 13.13
CA PHE A 212 6.72 -13.74 13.13
C PHE A 212 6.47 -12.87 14.36
N ILE A 213 5.86 -11.71 14.17
CA ILE A 213 5.25 -10.89 15.23
C ILE A 213 3.73 -10.96 15.21
N ARG A 214 3.16 -11.49 14.12
CA ARG A 214 1.72 -11.72 14.01
C ARG A 214 1.40 -12.90 13.12
N GLN A 215 0.46 -13.73 13.55
CA GLN A 215 -0.23 -14.71 12.72
C GLN A 215 -1.67 -14.82 13.24
N THR A 216 -2.66 -14.44 12.43
CA THR A 216 -4.07 -14.40 12.87
C THR A 216 -5.01 -14.65 11.71
N VAL A 217 -6.17 -15.24 12.01
CA VAL A 217 -7.28 -15.35 11.05
C VAL A 217 -8.15 -14.10 11.19
N ALA A 218 -8.45 -13.42 10.09
CA ALA A 218 -9.39 -12.31 10.06
C ALA A 218 -10.84 -12.83 9.98
N SER A 219 -11.81 -12.09 10.52
CA SER A 219 -13.23 -12.45 10.37
C SER A 219 -13.80 -12.00 9.02
N PHE A 220 -13.11 -12.38 7.95
CA PHE A 220 -13.53 -12.15 6.57
C PHE A 220 -13.33 -13.43 5.74
N PRO A 221 -14.34 -13.91 4.99
CA PRO A 221 -14.20 -15.11 4.18
C PRO A 221 -13.23 -14.86 3.02
N VAL A 222 -12.60 -15.92 2.51
CA VAL A 222 -11.85 -15.81 1.24
C VAL A 222 -12.80 -15.40 0.10
N ASP A 223 -12.37 -14.47 -0.75
CA ASP A 223 -13.18 -13.90 -1.84
C ASP A 223 -12.44 -13.96 -3.19
N GLY A 224 -11.64 -15.01 -3.39
CA GLY A 224 -10.92 -15.24 -4.66
C GLY A 224 -10.03 -14.07 -5.08
N ASN A 225 -10.06 -13.74 -6.38
CA ASN A 225 -9.31 -12.63 -6.99
C ASN A 225 -10.20 -11.40 -7.22
N ASN A 226 -11.14 -11.11 -6.31
CA ASN A 226 -12.17 -10.08 -6.50
C ASN A 226 -11.81 -8.70 -5.94
N GLY A 227 -10.54 -8.47 -5.58
CA GLY A 227 -10.12 -7.21 -5.00
C GLY A 227 -8.68 -7.15 -4.54
N PHE A 228 -8.37 -6.08 -3.81
CA PHE A 228 -7.03 -5.73 -3.33
C PHE A 228 -7.03 -5.71 -1.81
N TRP A 229 -5.98 -6.28 -1.22
CA TRP A 229 -5.81 -6.34 0.22
C TRP A 229 -4.56 -5.59 0.65
N SER A 230 -4.69 -4.83 1.73
CA SER A 230 -3.57 -4.10 2.34
C SER A 230 -3.80 -3.88 3.83
N LEU A 231 -2.75 -3.47 4.52
CA LEU A 231 -2.89 -2.81 5.81
C LEU A 231 -2.81 -1.30 5.60
N ALA A 232 -3.62 -0.53 6.31
CA ALA A 232 -3.63 0.92 6.19
C ALA A 232 -3.97 1.61 7.53
N PRO A 233 -3.50 2.84 7.75
CA PRO A 233 -3.72 3.62 8.98
C PRO A 233 -5.16 4.17 9.08
N TYR A 234 -6.19 3.32 9.11
CA TYR A 234 -7.58 3.76 8.98
C TYR A 234 -8.18 4.34 10.28
N THR A 235 -7.97 3.70 11.44
CA THR A 235 -8.50 4.18 12.73
C THR A 235 -7.52 5.03 13.52
N PHE A 236 -8.06 5.93 14.36
CA PHE A 236 -7.31 6.67 15.37
C PHE A 236 -7.38 5.98 16.75
N PRO A 237 -6.27 5.89 17.51
CA PRO A 237 -4.90 6.25 17.10
C PRO A 237 -4.41 5.35 15.96
N ILE A 238 -3.64 5.90 15.01
CA ILE A 238 -3.22 5.21 13.77
C ILE A 238 -2.92 3.72 13.98
N GLU A 239 -3.78 2.84 13.48
CA GLU A 239 -3.62 1.39 13.53
C GLU A 239 -3.52 0.78 12.12
N ALA A 240 -2.73 -0.30 11.98
CA ALA A 240 -2.60 -1.05 10.73
C ALA A 240 -3.83 -1.95 10.50
N ASP A 241 -4.99 -1.33 10.25
CA ASP A 241 -6.26 -2.00 9.99
C ASP A 241 -6.20 -2.76 8.66
N LEU A 242 -6.93 -3.87 8.58
CA LEU A 242 -7.00 -4.69 7.37
C LEU A 242 -8.04 -4.11 6.42
N VAL A 243 -7.60 -3.69 5.25
CA VAL A 243 -8.42 -3.11 4.20
C VAL A 243 -8.63 -4.11 3.09
N TYR A 244 -9.87 -4.22 2.62
CA TYR A 244 -10.23 -4.92 1.40
C TYR A 244 -10.99 -4.00 0.46
N ILE A 245 -10.45 -3.79 -0.74
CA ILE A 245 -11.11 -3.08 -1.83
C ILE A 245 -11.61 -4.13 -2.80
N LYS A 246 -12.90 -4.45 -2.74
CA LYS A 246 -13.57 -5.41 -3.61
C LYS A 246 -13.97 -4.71 -4.91
N ASN A 247 -13.28 -5.03 -6.00
CA ASN A 247 -13.49 -4.40 -7.31
C ASN A 247 -14.25 -5.27 -8.31
N ALA A 248 -14.53 -6.53 -7.98
CA ALA A 248 -15.30 -7.46 -8.80
C ALA A 248 -16.27 -8.29 -7.96
N ALA A 249 -17.32 -8.82 -8.60
CA ALA A 249 -18.35 -9.64 -7.95
C ALA A 249 -18.96 -8.98 -6.69
N THR A 250 -19.10 -7.66 -6.71
CA THR A 250 -19.64 -6.86 -5.60
C THR A 250 -21.15 -6.98 -5.52
N GLY A 251 -21.71 -6.83 -4.32
CA GLY A 251 -23.16 -6.89 -4.11
C GLY A 251 -23.91 -5.67 -4.64
N THR A 252 -23.22 -4.53 -4.72
CA THR A 252 -23.78 -3.24 -5.12
C THR A 252 -23.60 -2.90 -6.59
N GLY A 253 -22.81 -3.68 -7.35
CA GLY A 253 -22.39 -3.33 -8.71
C GLY A 253 -21.31 -2.23 -8.76
N GLN A 254 -20.97 -1.65 -7.62
CA GLN A 254 -19.92 -0.65 -7.43
C GLN A 254 -18.75 -1.25 -6.63
N VAL A 255 -17.57 -0.65 -6.70
CA VAL A 255 -16.41 -1.05 -5.87
C VAL A 255 -16.77 -0.84 -4.40
N GLU A 256 -16.57 -1.87 -3.60
CA GLU A 256 -16.89 -1.90 -2.16
C GLU A 256 -15.60 -1.90 -1.34
N VAL A 257 -15.57 -1.14 -0.26
CA VAL A 257 -14.45 -1.10 0.69
C VAL A 257 -14.92 -1.67 2.02
N TYR A 258 -14.10 -2.55 2.58
CA TYR A 258 -14.28 -3.14 3.90
C TYR A 258 -13.03 -2.88 4.74
N VAL A 259 -13.20 -2.52 6.00
CA VAL A 259 -12.09 -2.32 6.93
C VAL A 259 -12.34 -3.13 8.19
N LEU A 260 -11.36 -3.94 8.59
CA LEU A 260 -11.37 -4.73 9.82
C LEU A 260 -10.34 -4.19 10.80
N SER A 261 -10.76 -3.99 12.05
CA SER A 261 -9.91 -3.30 13.03
C SER A 261 -8.77 -4.17 13.54
N LYS A 262 -7.53 -3.64 13.55
CA LYS A 262 -6.36 -4.26 14.15
C LYS A 262 -6.53 -4.51 15.65
N SER A 263 -7.04 -3.53 16.40
CA SER A 263 -7.29 -3.68 17.85
C SER A 263 -8.20 -4.87 18.19
N SER A 264 -9.16 -5.17 17.31
CA SER A 264 -10.03 -6.34 17.42
C SER A 264 -9.39 -7.65 16.97
N ASN A 265 -8.10 -7.65 16.60
CA ASN A 265 -7.43 -8.74 15.89
C ASN A 265 -8.08 -9.09 14.55
N PHE A 266 -8.55 -8.07 13.83
CA PHE A 266 -9.29 -8.18 12.56
C PHE A 266 -10.60 -8.98 12.69
N GLN A 267 -11.23 -8.99 13.86
CA GLN A 267 -12.51 -9.67 14.08
C GLN A 267 -13.73 -8.76 13.85
N THR A 268 -13.55 -7.46 13.99
CA THR A 268 -14.63 -6.48 13.85
C THR A 268 -14.48 -5.71 12.54
N VAL A 269 -15.51 -5.77 11.69
CA VAL A 269 -15.66 -4.85 10.55
C VAL A 269 -16.07 -3.50 11.09
N ILE A 270 -15.23 -2.49 10.88
CA ILE A 270 -15.42 -1.11 11.36
C ILE A 270 -15.86 -0.17 10.24
N PHE A 271 -15.70 -0.57 8.99
CA PHE A 271 -16.26 0.12 7.84
C PHE A 271 -16.67 -0.89 6.76
N GLN A 272 -17.81 -0.62 6.14
CA GLN A 272 -18.29 -1.29 4.92
C GLN A 272 -19.10 -0.29 4.12
N GLY A 273 -18.72 -0.06 2.86
CA GLY A 273 -19.45 0.87 1.99
C GLY A 273 -19.10 0.68 0.52
N ALA A 274 -20.04 1.05 -0.35
CA ALA A 274 -19.77 1.19 -1.78
C ALA A 274 -19.19 2.58 -2.08
N SER A 275 -18.34 2.65 -3.09
CA SER A 275 -17.83 3.90 -3.67
C SER A 275 -18.66 4.32 -4.89
N LEU A 276 -18.35 5.46 -5.50
CA LEU A 276 -18.96 5.91 -6.77
C LEU A 276 -18.52 5.11 -8.00
N TYR A 277 -17.50 4.25 -7.86
CA TYR A 277 -16.87 3.59 -9.01
C TYR A 277 -17.61 2.30 -9.36
N ALA A 278 -17.89 2.10 -10.64
CA ALA A 278 -18.33 0.80 -11.14
C ALA A 278 -17.21 -0.25 -11.00
N GLN A 279 -17.59 -1.53 -10.99
CA GLN A 279 -16.61 -2.62 -11.00
C GLN A 279 -15.68 -2.52 -12.22
N GLU A 280 -14.38 -2.51 -11.99
CA GLU A 280 -13.35 -2.37 -13.01
C GLU A 280 -12.10 -3.22 -12.66
N ALA A 281 -11.59 -3.97 -13.64
CA ALA A 281 -10.47 -4.93 -13.49
C ALA A 281 -9.23 -4.54 -14.32
N ASN A 282 -9.14 -3.28 -14.73
CA ASN A 282 -8.17 -2.72 -15.68
C ASN A 282 -7.24 -1.69 -15.02
N GLY A 283 -7.05 -1.83 -13.71
CA GLY A 283 -6.22 -0.95 -12.91
C GLY A 283 -5.88 -1.57 -11.56
N VAL A 284 -5.17 -0.79 -10.74
CA VAL A 284 -4.87 -1.14 -9.34
C VAL A 284 -5.59 -0.19 -8.40
N TRP A 285 -6.04 -0.73 -7.27
CA TRP A 285 -6.72 0.02 -6.22
C TRP A 285 -5.87 0.12 -4.96
N SER A 286 -5.99 1.23 -4.25
CA SER A 286 -5.32 1.46 -2.96
C SER A 286 -6.11 2.42 -2.09
N MET A 287 -5.92 2.34 -0.79
CA MET A 287 -6.41 3.32 0.19
C MET A 287 -5.24 4.18 0.65
N ILE A 288 -5.34 5.50 0.47
CA ILE A 288 -4.25 6.43 0.76
C ILE A 288 -4.81 7.81 1.09
N ASP A 289 -4.23 8.51 2.06
CA ASP A 289 -4.56 9.91 2.35
C ASP A 289 -3.94 10.80 1.26
N TYR A 290 -4.70 11.06 0.19
CA TYR A 290 -4.21 11.76 -0.98
C TYR A 290 -4.22 13.27 -0.77
N ASN A 291 -5.28 13.77 -0.15
CA ASN A 291 -5.49 15.21 0.03
C ASN A 291 -4.87 15.77 1.34
N ARG A 292 -4.37 14.89 2.23
CA ARG A 292 -3.75 15.19 3.53
C ARG A 292 -4.71 15.75 4.56
N ASP A 293 -5.97 15.32 4.54
CA ASP A 293 -6.96 15.65 5.56
C ASP A 293 -6.95 14.69 6.75
N GLY A 294 -6.13 13.62 6.69
CA GLY A 294 -6.03 12.60 7.72
C GLY A 294 -7.05 11.46 7.56
N GLU A 295 -7.87 11.47 6.51
CA GLU A 295 -8.76 10.39 6.12
C GLU A 295 -8.19 9.66 4.90
N LEU A 296 -8.35 8.34 4.84
CA LEU A 296 -7.87 7.58 3.69
C LEU A 296 -8.86 7.70 2.54
N ASP A 297 -8.38 8.15 1.39
CA ASP A 297 -9.11 8.23 0.13
C ASP A 297 -9.01 6.91 -0.66
N LEU A 298 -10.01 6.64 -1.49
CA LEU A 298 -9.99 5.50 -2.42
C LEU A 298 -9.34 5.93 -3.74
N ALA A 299 -8.14 5.42 -4.00
CA ALA A 299 -7.38 5.70 -5.21
C ALA A 299 -7.42 4.54 -6.20
N TYR A 300 -7.51 4.87 -7.48
CA TYR A 300 -7.54 3.95 -8.60
C TYR A 300 -6.61 4.42 -9.72
N ILE A 301 -5.68 3.56 -10.11
CA ILE A 301 -4.78 3.80 -11.25
C ILE A 301 -5.21 2.88 -12.38
N LYS A 302 -5.86 3.45 -13.40
CA LYS A 302 -6.40 2.73 -14.56
C LYS A 302 -5.39 2.74 -15.70
N TYR A 303 -4.80 1.59 -15.99
CA TYR A 303 -3.72 1.46 -16.98
C TYR A 303 -4.12 0.64 -18.21
N GLN A 304 -5.39 0.21 -18.34
CA GLN A 304 -5.94 -0.37 -19.56
C GLN A 304 -7.36 0.15 -19.83
N ASN A 305 -7.74 0.22 -21.11
CA ASN A 305 -9.04 0.74 -21.57
C ASN A 305 -9.40 2.12 -20.97
N ALA A 306 -8.39 2.96 -20.73
CA ALA A 306 -8.55 4.33 -20.30
C ALA A 306 -9.07 5.21 -21.45
N VAL A 307 -9.98 6.13 -21.15
CA VAL A 307 -10.67 6.96 -22.16
C VAL A 307 -9.72 7.99 -22.77
N THR A 308 -8.79 8.49 -21.97
CA THR A 308 -7.75 9.45 -22.38
C THR A 308 -6.68 8.85 -23.30
N GLY A 309 -6.61 7.52 -23.40
CA GLY A 309 -5.53 6.83 -24.10
C GLY A 309 -4.24 6.71 -23.28
N THR A 310 -4.14 7.36 -22.12
CA THR A 310 -3.00 7.28 -21.18
C THR A 310 -3.43 6.61 -19.87
N THR A 311 -2.48 6.27 -19.01
CA THR A 311 -2.81 5.75 -17.67
C THR A 311 -3.51 6.85 -16.87
N GLU A 312 -4.69 6.58 -16.34
CA GLU A 312 -5.52 7.52 -15.58
C GLU A 312 -5.36 7.30 -14.08
N VAL A 313 -5.39 8.41 -13.33
CA VAL A 313 -5.46 8.40 -11.86
C VAL A 313 -6.81 8.99 -11.46
N HIS A 314 -7.51 8.27 -10.61
CA HIS A 314 -8.76 8.72 -10.00
C HIS A 314 -8.66 8.59 -8.49
N VAL A 315 -9.24 9.54 -7.76
CA VAL A 315 -9.31 9.51 -6.30
C VAL A 315 -10.68 9.98 -5.86
N ALA A 316 -11.29 9.23 -4.93
CA ALA A 316 -12.53 9.60 -4.27
C ALA A 316 -12.29 9.84 -2.78
N ALA A 317 -12.78 10.97 -2.30
CA ALA A 317 -12.60 11.42 -0.92
C ALA A 317 -13.12 10.40 0.09
N GLY A 318 -12.34 10.15 1.13
CA GLY A 318 -12.67 9.28 2.26
C GLY A 318 -13.65 9.85 3.27
#